data_AF-A0AAD3WV29-F1
#
_entry.id   AF-A0AAD3WV29-F1
#
_cell.length_a   1.000
_cell.length_b   1.000
_cell.length_c   1.000
_cell.angle_alpha   90.00
_cell.angle_beta   90.00
_cell.angle_gamma   90.00
#
_symmetry.space_group_name_H-M   'P 1'
#
loop_
_entity.id
_entity.type
_entity.pdbx_description
1 polymer ?
#
loop_
_entity_poly.entity_id
_entity_poly.type
_entity_poly.pdbx_seq_one_letter_code
_entity_poly.pdbx_strand_id
1 'polypeptide(L)'
;MAELGASKTLIKKYFKLDYLTEQALNLKRARYRSGTTWVSVCRSQRLQANIIYHYYCHCSPENANLSREPTLEEIIGVTRTYKLNFGDHMADINRISALLLGIHTGELIVDRCIKCGIDHIYNNAHTYNYRSCPYCLCGSTALNRACNRTLL
;
A
#
# COMPACT_ATOMS: atom_id res chain seq x y z
N MET A 1 13.58 -0.10 8.68
CA MET A 1 12.78 -1.22 8.14
C MET A 1 12.33 -2.21 9.20
N ALA A 2 13.22 -2.74 10.04
CA ALA A 2 12.85 -3.72 11.08
C ALA A 2 11.72 -3.24 12.00
N GLU A 3 11.77 -1.98 12.47
CA GLU A 3 10.72 -1.35 13.30
C GLU A 3 9.36 -1.20 12.59
N LEU A 4 9.37 -1.22 11.25
CA LEU A 4 8.16 -1.17 10.41
C LEU A 4 7.64 -2.59 10.10
N GLY A 5 8.21 -3.62 10.73
CA GLY A 5 7.78 -5.01 10.58
C GLY A 5 8.37 -5.73 9.37
N ALA A 6 9.47 -5.25 8.79
CA ALA A 6 10.08 -5.88 7.63
C ALA A 6 10.54 -7.31 7.94
N SER A 7 10.18 -8.25 7.06
CA SER A 7 10.70 -9.60 7.09
C SER A 7 12.17 -9.64 6.72
N LYS A 8 12.86 -10.70 7.17
CA LYS A 8 14.23 -11.01 6.73
C LYS A 8 14.38 -11.00 5.21
N THR A 9 13.42 -11.59 4.48
CA THR A 9 13.45 -11.62 3.02
C THR A 9 13.42 -10.22 2.43
N LEU A 10 12.56 -9.34 2.93
CA LEU A 10 12.48 -7.97 2.44
C LEU A 10 13.75 -7.17 2.76
N ILE A 11 14.30 -7.29 3.98
CA ILE A 11 15.52 -6.56 4.35
C ILE A 11 16.70 -7.01 3.48
N LYS A 12 16.83 -8.31 3.21
CA LYS A 12 17.91 -8.84 2.34
C LYS A 12 17.81 -8.41 0.88
N LYS A 13 16.64 -7.93 0.42
CA LYS A 13 16.50 -7.31 -0.92
C LYS A 13 17.28 -5.99 -1.02
N TYR A 14 17.37 -5.24 0.08
CA TYR A 14 17.97 -3.89 0.08
C TYR A 14 19.33 -3.82 0.78
N PHE A 15 19.62 -4.77 1.68
CA PHE A 15 20.81 -4.75 2.52
C PHE A 15 21.55 -6.08 2.51
N LYS A 16 22.87 -6.03 2.46
CA LYS A 16 23.72 -7.18 2.81
C LYS A 16 23.78 -7.26 4.33
N LEU A 17 23.21 -8.33 4.89
CA LEU A 17 23.24 -8.59 6.34
C LEU A 17 24.27 -9.68 6.64
N ASP A 18 25.21 -9.39 7.53
CA ASP A 18 26.01 -10.42 8.17
C ASP A 18 25.22 -11.14 9.29
N TYR A 19 25.78 -12.23 9.79
CA TYR A 19 25.13 -13.07 10.81
C TYR A 19 24.87 -12.31 12.12
N LEU A 20 25.81 -11.46 12.55
CA LEU A 20 25.71 -10.73 13.82
C LEU A 20 24.61 -9.68 13.78
N THR A 21 24.54 -8.92 12.68
CA THR A 21 23.49 -7.93 12.42
C THR A 21 22.13 -8.61 12.33
N GLU A 22 22.06 -9.77 11.69
CA GLU A 22 20.82 -10.53 11.61
C GLU A 22 20.29 -10.95 12.99
N GLN A 23 21.18 -11.43 13.86
CA GLN A 23 20.81 -11.77 15.25
C GLN A 23 20.42 -10.53 16.05
N ALA A 24 21.17 -9.44 15.94
CA ALA A 24 20.91 -8.19 16.66
C ALA A 24 19.56 -7.56 16.31
N LEU A 25 19.14 -7.66 15.04
CA LEU A 25 17.86 -7.12 14.57
C LEU A 25 16.64 -7.88 15.12
N ASN A 26 16.81 -9.08 15.69
CA ASN A 26 15.76 -9.93 16.26
C ASN A 26 14.47 -9.93 15.41
N LEU A 27 14.64 -10.21 14.11
CA LEU A 27 13.59 -10.03 13.12
C LEU A 27 12.41 -10.96 13.39
N LYS A 28 11.27 -10.36 13.76
CA LYS A 28 10.02 -11.09 13.93
C LYS A 28 9.49 -11.55 12.58
N ARG A 29 8.72 -12.65 12.58
CA ARG A 29 7.94 -13.04 11.39
C ARG A 29 7.03 -11.89 10.97
N ALA A 30 6.91 -11.65 9.67
CA ALA A 30 5.98 -10.66 9.14
C ALA A 30 4.57 -10.94 9.66
N ARG A 31 3.87 -9.87 10.06
CA ARG A 31 2.50 -9.98 10.60
C ARG A 31 1.53 -10.38 9.49
N TYR A 32 1.76 -9.87 8.29
CA TYR A 32 0.94 -10.14 7.12
C TYR A 32 1.69 -10.97 6.09
N ARG A 33 0.97 -11.83 5.36
CA ARG A 33 1.52 -12.49 4.17
C ARG A 33 1.84 -11.45 3.10
N SER A 34 3.02 -11.60 2.49
CA SER A 34 3.41 -10.86 1.30
C SER A 34 2.56 -11.26 0.09
N GLY A 35 2.44 -10.35 -0.89
CA GLY A 35 1.67 -10.54 -2.11
C GLY A 35 0.50 -9.56 -2.25
N THR A 36 -0.12 -9.54 -3.42
CA THR A 36 -1.14 -8.54 -3.78
C THR A 36 -2.58 -9.02 -3.58
N THR A 37 -2.80 -10.33 -3.38
CA THR A 37 -4.15 -10.94 -3.34
C THR A 37 -5.08 -10.27 -2.33
N TRP A 38 -4.55 -9.83 -1.18
CA TRP A 38 -5.30 -9.13 -0.14
C TRP A 38 -5.97 -7.81 -0.62
N VAL A 39 -5.42 -7.17 -1.66
CA VAL A 39 -5.95 -5.94 -2.26
C VAL A 39 -7.35 -6.15 -2.81
N SER A 40 -7.78 -7.39 -3.04
CA SER A 40 -9.09 -7.73 -3.60
C SER A 40 -9.92 -8.66 -2.70
N VAL A 41 -9.61 -8.85 -1.41
CA VAL A 41 -10.35 -9.84 -0.58
C VAL A 41 -11.64 -9.26 -0.02
N CYS A 42 -11.55 -8.28 0.88
CA CYS A 42 -12.71 -7.67 1.53
C CYS A 42 -12.68 -6.15 1.43
N ARG A 43 -13.83 -5.51 1.68
CA ARG A 43 -14.01 -4.06 1.54
C ARG A 43 -12.99 -3.26 2.35
N SER A 44 -12.73 -3.63 3.60
CA SER A 44 -11.78 -2.90 4.46
C SER A 44 -10.35 -3.00 3.95
N GLN A 45 -9.93 -4.18 3.49
CA GLN A 45 -8.60 -4.38 2.91
C GLN A 45 -8.43 -3.61 1.60
N ARG A 46 -9.44 -3.65 0.72
CA ARG A 46 -9.49 -2.84 -0.51
C ARG A 46 -9.35 -1.36 -0.22
N LEU A 47 -10.11 -0.84 0.73
CA LEU A 47 -10.05 0.56 1.12
C LEU A 47 -8.66 0.94 1.63
N GLN A 48 -8.07 0.13 2.53
CA GLN A 48 -6.75 0.41 3.07
C GLN A 48 -5.64 0.33 2.01
N ALA A 49 -5.71 -0.63 1.10
CA ALA A 49 -4.81 -0.73 -0.05
C ALA A 49 -4.85 0.55 -0.91
N ASN A 50 -6.05 1.07 -1.16
CA ASN A 50 -6.25 2.28 -1.94
C ASN A 50 -5.77 3.55 -1.20
N ILE A 51 -5.97 3.64 0.12
CA ILE A 51 -5.41 4.72 0.94
C ILE A 51 -3.88 4.73 0.86
N ILE A 52 -3.24 3.55 0.98
CA ILE A 52 -1.78 3.41 0.87
C ILE A 52 -1.31 3.88 -0.51
N TYR A 53 -2.02 3.51 -1.58
CA TYR A 53 -1.72 3.96 -2.94
C TYR A 53 -1.74 5.49 -3.06
N HIS A 54 -2.78 6.18 -2.57
CA HIS A 54 -2.80 7.64 -2.66
C HIS A 54 -1.77 8.31 -1.75
N TYR A 55 -1.47 7.75 -0.58
CA TYR A 55 -0.35 8.25 0.23
C TYR A 55 0.97 8.15 -0.53
N TYR A 56 1.21 7.05 -1.25
CA TYR A 56 2.38 6.93 -2.08
C TYR A 56 2.43 7.99 -3.18
N CYS A 57 1.35 8.17 -3.95
CA CYS A 57 1.27 9.18 -5.01
C CYS A 57 1.47 10.60 -4.48
N HIS A 58 0.98 10.90 -3.28
CA HIS A 58 1.15 12.20 -2.63
C HIS A 58 2.59 12.40 -2.13
N CYS A 59 3.21 11.37 -1.55
CA CYS A 59 4.57 11.44 -1.03
C CYS A 59 5.64 11.42 -2.13
N SER A 60 5.32 10.89 -3.31
CA SER A 60 6.27 10.70 -4.43
C SER A 60 5.59 11.10 -5.75
N PRO A 61 5.24 12.38 -5.93
CA PRO A 61 4.47 12.85 -7.08
C PRO A 61 5.18 12.59 -8.42
N GLU A 62 6.50 12.60 -8.43
CA GLU A 62 7.34 12.30 -9.59
C GLU A 62 7.22 10.86 -10.09
N ASN A 63 6.71 9.95 -9.25
CA ASN A 63 6.45 8.55 -9.59
C ASN A 63 5.02 8.14 -9.26
N ALA A 64 4.05 9.07 -9.31
CA ALA A 64 2.67 8.80 -8.93
C ALA A 64 1.97 7.73 -9.79
N ASN A 65 2.45 7.51 -11.02
CA ASN A 65 1.98 6.46 -11.92
C ASN A 65 2.75 5.12 -11.79
N LEU A 66 3.72 5.03 -10.87
CA LEU A 66 4.61 3.87 -10.68
C LEU A 66 5.28 3.37 -11.97
N SER A 67 5.68 4.30 -12.84
CA SER A 67 6.42 4.00 -14.08
C SER A 67 7.80 3.40 -13.83
N ARG A 68 8.42 3.70 -12.68
CA ARG A 68 9.63 3.02 -12.18
C ARG A 68 9.35 2.26 -10.89
N GLU A 69 10.21 1.29 -10.56
CA GLU A 69 10.16 0.60 -9.28
C GLU A 69 10.29 1.62 -8.12
N PRO A 70 9.45 1.50 -7.07
CA PRO A 70 9.58 2.32 -5.87
C PRO A 70 10.93 2.11 -5.18
N THR A 71 11.56 3.22 -4.82
CA THR A 71 12.78 3.23 -4.02
C THR A 71 12.50 2.81 -2.59
N LEU A 72 13.58 2.48 -1.87
CA LEU A 72 13.48 2.11 -0.46
C LEU A 72 12.93 3.28 0.39
N GLU A 73 13.39 4.50 0.10
CA GLU A 73 13.00 5.72 0.80
C GLU A 73 11.50 5.99 0.67
N GLU A 74 10.95 5.85 -0.54
CA GLU A 74 9.51 6.00 -0.79
C GLU A 74 8.70 4.95 -0.03
N ILE A 75 9.14 3.68 -0.06
CA ILE A 75 8.49 2.58 0.66
C ILE A 75 8.50 2.83 2.18
N ILE A 76 9.63 3.28 2.74
CA ILE A 76 9.74 3.62 4.15
C ILE A 76 8.85 4.82 4.49
N GLY A 77 8.85 5.85 3.64
CA GLY A 77 8.06 7.06 3.81
C GLY A 77 6.57 6.76 3.90
N VAL A 78 6.02 6.09 2.89
CA VAL A 78 4.59 5.73 2.87
C VAL A 78 4.23 4.80 4.03
N THR A 79 5.11 3.86 4.40
CA THR A 79 4.85 2.94 5.50
C THR A 79 4.81 3.66 6.84
N ARG A 80 5.73 4.61 7.09
CA ARG A 80 5.71 5.43 8.31
C ARG A 80 4.43 6.25 8.38
N THR A 81 4.04 6.91 7.29
CA THR A 81 2.80 7.68 7.21
C THR A 81 1.58 6.80 7.50
N TYR A 82 1.53 5.61 6.90
CA TYR A 82 0.46 4.66 7.15
C TYR A 82 0.42 4.19 8.61
N LYS A 83 1.56 3.83 9.20
CA LYS A 83 1.69 3.42 10.60
C LYS A 83 1.22 4.49 11.57
N LEU A 84 1.60 5.75 11.33
CA LEU A 84 1.20 6.89 12.17
C LEU A 84 -0.32 7.09 12.19
N ASN A 85 -0.98 6.90 11.03
CA ASN A 85 -2.42 7.14 10.91
C ASN A 85 -3.29 5.92 11.27
N PHE A 86 -2.77 4.70 11.08
CA PHE A 86 -3.56 3.47 11.17
C PHE A 86 -2.94 2.36 12.03
N GLY A 87 -1.80 2.60 12.68
CA GLY A 87 -1.19 1.66 13.65
C GLY A 87 -0.86 0.28 13.07
N ASP A 88 -0.50 0.18 11.79
CA ASP A 88 -0.22 -1.09 11.07
C ASP A 88 -1.41 -2.08 11.06
N HIS A 89 -2.66 -1.61 11.18
CA HIS A 89 -3.83 -2.48 11.39
C HIS A 89 -4.11 -3.47 10.22
N MET A 90 -3.80 -3.10 8.98
CA MET A 90 -4.09 -3.92 7.79
C MET A 90 -2.88 -4.16 6.87
N ALA A 91 -1.80 -3.42 7.08
CA ALA A 91 -0.60 -3.53 6.26
C ALA A 91 0.63 -3.17 7.08
N ASP A 92 1.70 -3.92 6.87
CA ASP A 92 3.07 -3.60 7.29
C ASP A 92 3.91 -3.28 6.05
N ILE A 93 5.19 -2.97 6.24
CA ILE A 93 6.11 -2.66 5.15
C ILE A 93 6.22 -3.77 4.09
N ASN A 94 6.02 -5.05 4.44
CA ASN A 94 6.09 -6.14 3.47
C ASN A 94 4.89 -6.08 2.52
N ARG A 95 3.71 -5.86 3.09
CA ARG A 95 2.47 -5.79 2.32
C ARG A 95 2.41 -4.51 1.48
N ILE A 96 2.90 -3.39 2.01
CA ILE A 96 3.03 -2.12 1.28
C ILE A 96 4.03 -2.26 0.13
N SER A 97 5.22 -2.82 0.39
CA SER A 97 6.22 -3.05 -0.65
C SER A 97 5.70 -3.96 -1.77
N ALA A 98 5.00 -5.05 -1.41
CA ALA A 98 4.40 -5.95 -2.39
C ALA A 98 3.26 -5.28 -3.19
N LEU A 99 2.47 -4.42 -2.54
CA LEU A 99 1.40 -3.67 -3.21
C LEU A 99 1.95 -2.72 -4.26
N LEU A 100 2.96 -1.92 -3.93
CA LEU A 100 3.55 -0.97 -4.87
C LEU A 100 4.28 -1.68 -6.00
N LEU A 101 5.01 -2.76 -5.68
CA LEU A 101 5.64 -3.59 -6.71
C LEU A 101 4.60 -4.22 -7.64
N GLY A 102 3.48 -4.70 -7.09
CA GLY A 102 2.38 -5.27 -7.88
C GLY A 102 1.74 -4.27 -8.85
N ILE A 103 1.65 -2.99 -8.46
CA ILE A 103 1.18 -1.94 -9.39
C ILE A 103 2.23 -1.70 -10.47
N HIS A 104 3.50 -1.56 -10.08
CA HIS A 104 4.60 -1.33 -11.02
C HIS A 104 4.73 -2.44 -12.08
N THR A 105 4.57 -3.71 -11.68
CA THR A 105 4.66 -4.86 -12.59
C THR A 105 3.37 -5.13 -13.38
N GLY A 106 2.30 -4.36 -13.12
CA GLY A 106 1.00 -4.54 -13.76
C GLY A 106 0.16 -5.72 -13.22
N GLU A 107 0.57 -6.35 -12.12
CA GLU A 107 -0.25 -7.34 -11.41
C GLU A 107 -1.52 -6.70 -10.81
N LEU A 108 -1.37 -5.47 -10.33
CA LEU A 108 -2.46 -4.61 -9.88
C LEU A 108 -2.73 -3.53 -10.93
N ILE A 109 -4.00 -3.35 -11.23
CA ILE A 109 -4.47 -2.34 -12.18
C ILE A 109 -4.89 -1.09 -11.40
N VAL A 110 -4.46 0.08 -11.88
CA VAL A 110 -4.99 1.38 -11.50
C VAL A 110 -6.01 1.79 -12.55
N ASP A 111 -7.23 2.13 -12.13
CA ASP A 111 -8.27 2.64 -13.03
C ASP A 111 -9.03 3.79 -12.37
N ARG A 112 -9.62 4.65 -13.20
CA ARG A 112 -10.37 5.81 -12.74
C ARG A 112 -11.83 5.46 -12.53
N CYS A 113 -12.36 5.68 -11.33
CA CYS A 113 -13.76 5.40 -11.07
C CYS A 113 -14.69 6.33 -11.87
N ILE A 114 -15.58 5.75 -12.69
CA ILE A 114 -16.59 6.50 -13.47
C ILE A 114 -17.57 7.30 -12.57
N LYS A 115 -17.80 6.84 -11.32
CA LYS A 115 -18.76 7.50 -10.41
C LYS A 115 -18.18 8.68 -9.63
N CYS A 116 -17.00 8.53 -9.02
CA CYS A 116 -16.40 9.57 -8.18
C CYS A 116 -15.14 10.22 -8.79
N GLY A 117 -14.65 9.72 -9.92
CA GLY A 117 -13.47 10.25 -10.60
C GLY A 117 -12.14 9.94 -9.91
N ILE A 118 -12.13 9.19 -8.80
CA ILE A 118 -10.93 8.84 -8.02
C ILE A 118 -10.29 7.59 -8.62
N ASP A 119 -8.98 7.63 -8.77
CA ASP A 119 -8.18 6.47 -9.18
C ASP A 119 -8.17 5.42 -8.07
N HIS A 120 -8.40 4.17 -8.42
CA HIS A 120 -8.38 3.07 -7.46
C HIS A 120 -7.65 1.86 -8.03
N ILE A 121 -7.07 1.08 -7.12
CA ILE A 121 -6.34 -0.13 -7.43
C ILE A 121 -7.19 -1.38 -7.22
N TYR A 122 -7.02 -2.37 -8.08
CA TYR A 122 -7.61 -3.71 -7.95
C TYR A 122 -6.78 -4.78 -8.66
N ASN A 123 -7.01 -6.05 -8.33
CA ASN A 123 -6.38 -7.18 -9.03
C ASN A 123 -7.37 -7.80 -10.04
N ASN A 124 -6.98 -7.92 -11.30
CA ASN A 124 -7.85 -8.41 -12.37
C ASN A 124 -8.05 -9.93 -12.37
N ALA A 125 -7.21 -10.68 -11.66
CA ALA A 125 -7.34 -12.13 -11.52
C ALA A 125 -8.55 -12.55 -10.67
N HIS A 126 -9.24 -11.61 -10.02
CA HIS A 126 -10.39 -11.87 -9.17
C HIS A 126 -11.67 -11.26 -9.76
N THR A 127 -12.71 -12.10 -9.95
CA THR A 127 -13.89 -11.81 -10.76
C THR A 127 -14.92 -10.85 -10.13
N TYR A 128 -15.47 -9.99 -11.01
CA TYR A 128 -16.67 -9.14 -10.94
C TYR A 128 -16.85 -8.10 -9.81
N ASN A 129 -16.68 -8.44 -8.53
CA ASN A 129 -16.99 -7.48 -7.44
C ASN A 129 -15.82 -6.60 -6.99
N TYR A 130 -14.62 -6.87 -7.48
CA TYR A 130 -13.38 -6.27 -6.98
C TYR A 130 -12.92 -5.03 -7.76
N ARG A 131 -13.49 -4.80 -8.95
CA ARG A 131 -13.28 -3.59 -9.77
C ARG A 131 -14.06 -2.37 -9.27
N SER A 132 -15.02 -2.58 -8.37
CA SER A 132 -15.82 -1.47 -7.83
C SER A 132 -14.94 -0.51 -7.02
N CYS A 133 -15.14 0.79 -7.16
CA CYS A 133 -14.37 1.75 -6.38
C CYS A 133 -14.72 1.60 -4.89
N PRO A 134 -13.75 1.29 -4.00
CA PRO A 134 -14.05 1.07 -2.58
C PRO A 134 -14.58 2.34 -1.90
N TYR A 135 -14.28 3.53 -2.43
CA TYR A 135 -14.82 4.80 -1.95
C TYR A 135 -16.32 4.94 -2.23
N CYS A 136 -16.76 4.56 -3.42
CA CYS A 136 -18.17 4.59 -3.82
C CYS A 136 -19.03 3.57 -3.08
N LEU A 137 -18.46 2.42 -2.73
CA LEU A 137 -19.15 1.40 -1.93
C LEU A 137 -19.44 1.84 -0.49
N CYS A 138 -18.93 3.00 -0.07
CA CYS A 138 -19.04 3.46 1.30
C CYS A 138 -20.17 4.47 1.57
N GLY A 139 -20.88 5.02 0.58
CA GLY A 139 -21.71 6.21 0.86
C GLY A 139 -20.92 7.26 1.66
N SER A 140 -19.63 7.40 1.34
CA SER A 140 -18.61 7.75 2.34
C SER A 140 -18.71 9.22 2.77
N THR A 141 -19.02 9.43 4.05
CA THR A 141 -18.85 10.72 4.74
C THR A 141 -17.38 11.13 4.90
N ALA A 142 -16.43 10.21 4.70
CA ALA A 142 -15.00 10.50 4.71
C ALA A 142 -14.56 11.34 3.50
N LEU A 143 -15.15 11.12 2.32
CA LEU A 143 -14.91 11.96 1.14
C LEU A 143 -15.54 13.35 1.28
N ASN A 144 -16.74 13.45 1.86
CA ASN A 144 -17.35 14.76 2.17
C ASN A 144 -16.51 15.61 3.14
N ARG A 145 -15.67 15.00 3.97
CA ARG A 145 -14.75 15.73 4.88
C ARG A 145 -13.40 16.05 4.24
N ALA A 146 -12.89 15.19 3.36
CA ALA A 146 -11.62 15.40 2.66
C ALA A 146 -11.75 16.42 1.51
N CYS A 147 -12.85 16.42 0.74
CA CYS A 147 -13.10 17.44 -0.28
C CYS A 147 -13.39 18.83 0.32
N ASN A 148 -14.02 18.92 1.50
CA ASN A 148 -14.36 20.20 2.13
C ASN A 148 -13.20 20.86 2.90
N ARG A 149 -12.05 20.19 3.05
CA ARG A 149 -10.86 20.78 3.69
C ARG A 149 -9.83 21.35 2.71
N THR A 150 -10.02 21.13 1.41
CA THR A 150 -9.15 21.68 0.36
C THR A 150 -9.74 22.93 -0.32
N LEU A 151 -10.90 23.41 0.17
CA LEU A 151 -11.62 24.59 -0.35
C LEU A 151 -11.86 25.67 0.72
N LEU A 152 -11.04 25.71 1.77
CA LEU A 152 -10.96 26.84 2.72
C LEU A 152 -9.50 27.23 2.92
#